data_AF-A0A137NTD6-F1
#
_entry.id   AF-A0A137NTD6-F1
#
_cell.length_a   1.000
_cell.length_b   1.000
_cell.length_c   1.000
_cell.angle_alpha   90.00
_cell.angle_beta   90.00
_cell.angle_gamma   90.00
#
_symmetry.space_group_name_H-M   'P 1'
#
loop_
_entity.id
_entity.type
_entity.pdbx_description
1 polymer ?
#
loop_
_entity_poly.entity_id
_entity_poly.type
_entity_poly.pdbx_seq_one_letter_code
_entity_poly.pdbx_strand_id
1 'polypeptide(L)'
;MESYFKFFHPTRTLFSLADFDPKSAPESLLSAIYFAGFISSPSRSEEIISYMHSYAIANIKKILFRVSLSSAQALSIYSFAFYLNGNSKLSRVCLSHFARMNHILGLTVNRKNLPLLDQYNRKILCNYMRLYYGWTKLGPSSYEVTCEVEETGLDIYDPKYQYLNPSLNLYNNEYLSTLYSVFCTQLAKLTNFHTAINLKFCNYESKMIEKEIESLGIKAKKIYMNAKVTLESLSDLVPEYKYETSIYLEMIKGPYILLNLCINSKILELSNYRNLDKVKDIINNCIDGWELFSNNSSLDELYSWGPHIVAFNLIQIYPYCSKSQKNIVIFILKSII
;
A
#
# COMPACT_ATOMS: atom_id res chain seq x y z
N MET A 1 -3.45 -4.35 19.15
CA MET A 1 -2.67 -3.18 18.68
C MET A 1 -1.42 -3.64 17.95
N GLU A 2 -0.63 -4.56 18.51
CA GLU A 2 0.53 -5.16 17.83
C GLU A 2 0.23 -5.64 16.39
N SER A 3 -0.88 -6.36 16.17
CA SER A 3 -1.29 -6.81 14.83
C SER A 3 -1.50 -5.67 13.83
N TYR A 4 -1.92 -4.47 14.29
CA TYR A 4 -2.02 -3.30 13.42
C TYR A 4 -0.63 -2.88 12.94
N PHE A 5 0.34 -2.77 13.84
CA PHE A 5 1.70 -2.37 13.48
C PHE A 5 2.43 -3.45 12.67
N LYS A 6 2.15 -4.72 12.91
CA LYS A 6 2.76 -5.82 12.17
C LYS A 6 2.21 -5.95 10.74
N PHE A 7 0.90 -5.85 10.55
CA PHE A 7 0.26 -6.25 9.29
C PHE A 7 -0.44 -5.11 8.55
N PHE A 8 -0.95 -4.09 9.24
CA PHE A 8 -1.70 -3.02 8.59
C PHE A 8 -0.83 -1.79 8.32
N HIS A 9 -0.17 -1.26 9.35
CA HIS A 9 0.62 -0.05 9.30
C HIS A 9 1.69 -0.03 8.19
N PRO A 10 2.47 -1.11 7.95
CA PRO A 10 3.52 -1.07 6.94
C PRO A 10 2.97 -0.82 5.53
N THR A 11 1.74 -1.26 5.26
CA THR A 11 1.07 -0.99 3.97
C THR A 11 0.39 0.37 3.95
N ARG A 12 0.01 0.91 5.11
CA ARG A 12 -0.76 2.16 5.27
C ARG A 12 -0.19 3.05 6.37
N THR A 13 0.96 3.65 6.10
CA THR A 13 1.61 4.62 6.99
C THR A 13 0.87 5.96 6.95
N LEU A 14 -0.15 6.12 7.77
CA LEU A 14 -1.08 7.27 7.75
C LEU A 14 -0.76 8.37 8.77
N PHE A 15 0.22 8.13 9.65
CA PHE A 15 0.67 9.06 10.67
C PHE A 15 2.13 8.76 11.07
N SER A 16 2.75 9.70 11.78
CA SER A 16 4.08 9.53 12.38
C SER A 16 4.00 8.66 13.61
N LEU A 17 4.96 7.74 13.76
CA LEU A 17 5.09 6.95 14.98
C LEU A 17 5.99 7.63 16.03
N ALA A 18 6.70 8.68 15.64
CA ALA A 18 7.62 9.39 16.53
C ALA A 18 6.88 10.09 17.68
N ASP A 19 5.69 10.61 17.42
CA ASP A 19 4.84 11.33 18.39
C ASP A 19 3.57 10.56 18.78
N PHE A 20 3.37 9.35 18.25
CA PHE A 20 2.20 8.56 18.58
C PHE A 20 2.34 7.87 19.95
N ASP A 21 1.54 8.30 20.92
CA ASP A 21 1.41 7.68 22.23
C ASP A 21 -0.02 7.12 22.42
N PRO A 22 -0.19 5.80 22.59
CA PRO A 22 -1.49 5.18 22.80
C PRO A 22 -2.30 5.73 23.97
N LYS A 23 -1.63 6.27 25.00
CA LYS A 23 -2.29 6.79 26.21
C LYS A 23 -2.95 8.15 25.99
N SER A 24 -2.41 8.94 25.06
CA SER A 24 -2.89 10.28 24.73
C SER A 24 -3.57 10.37 23.35
N ALA A 25 -3.47 9.31 22.54
CA ALA A 25 -4.09 9.23 21.23
C ALA A 25 -5.62 9.41 21.30
N PRO A 26 -6.23 10.16 20.34
CA PRO A 26 -7.68 10.31 20.31
C PRO A 26 -8.41 8.97 20.14
N GLU A 27 -9.51 8.80 20.88
CA GLU A 27 -10.32 7.57 20.87
C GLU A 27 -10.67 7.12 19.45
N SER A 28 -11.05 8.04 18.56
CA SER A 28 -11.39 7.74 17.17
C SER A 28 -10.26 7.03 16.41
N LEU A 29 -9.02 7.44 16.65
CA LEU A 29 -7.85 6.86 16.00
C LEU A 29 -7.53 5.48 16.60
N LEU A 30 -7.58 5.37 17.94
CA LEU A 30 -7.40 4.09 18.63
C LEU A 30 -8.43 3.06 18.18
N SER A 31 -9.72 3.41 18.11
CA SER A 31 -10.77 2.51 17.64
C SER A 31 -10.52 2.00 16.23
N ALA A 32 -10.00 2.84 15.34
CA ALA A 32 -9.65 2.45 13.98
C ALA A 32 -8.44 1.51 13.96
N ILE A 33 -7.40 1.79 14.75
CA ILE A 33 -6.21 0.95 14.92
C ILE A 33 -6.59 -0.44 15.44
N TYR A 34 -7.45 -0.51 16.48
CA TYR A 34 -7.92 -1.79 17.01
C TYR A 34 -8.73 -2.59 15.98
N PHE A 35 -9.64 -1.93 15.25
CA PHE A 35 -10.42 -2.59 14.21
C PHE A 35 -9.54 -3.10 13.08
N ALA A 36 -8.65 -2.28 12.54
CA ALA A 36 -7.74 -2.67 11.47
C ALA A 36 -6.78 -3.78 11.89
N GLY A 37 -6.25 -3.71 13.12
CA GLY A 37 -5.42 -4.77 13.68
C GLY A 37 -6.17 -6.09 13.85
N PHE A 38 -7.45 -6.05 14.27
CA PHE A 38 -8.30 -7.24 14.35
C PHE A 38 -8.57 -7.84 12.97
N ILE A 39 -8.96 -7.01 11.98
CA ILE A 39 -9.27 -7.48 10.62
C ILE A 39 -8.03 -8.08 9.94
N SER A 40 -6.84 -7.55 10.21
CA SER A 40 -5.59 -8.00 9.60
C SER A 40 -4.92 -9.14 10.37
N SER A 41 -5.48 -9.58 11.49
CA SER A 41 -4.93 -10.70 12.25
C SER A 41 -5.28 -12.03 11.57
N PRO A 42 -4.36 -13.00 11.51
CA PRO A 42 -4.64 -14.32 10.94
C PRO A 42 -5.63 -15.16 11.77
N SER A 43 -5.68 -14.96 13.10
CA SER A 43 -6.48 -15.75 14.03
C SER A 43 -7.68 -14.97 14.57
N ARG A 44 -8.69 -14.75 13.71
CA ARG A 44 -9.92 -14.04 14.07
C ARG A 44 -10.98 -15.00 14.61
N SER A 45 -11.51 -14.75 15.80
CA SER A 45 -12.71 -15.43 16.29
C SER A 45 -13.95 -14.87 15.58
N GLU A 46 -14.75 -15.75 14.96
CA GLU A 46 -16.00 -15.38 14.27
C GLU A 46 -16.98 -14.63 15.19
N GLU A 47 -17.05 -15.02 16.46
CA GLU A 47 -17.91 -14.39 17.46
C GLU A 47 -17.57 -12.90 17.67
N ILE A 48 -16.28 -12.57 17.60
CA ILE A 48 -15.78 -11.20 17.82
C ILE A 48 -15.97 -10.33 16.57
N ILE A 49 -16.10 -10.92 15.37
CA ILE A 49 -16.24 -10.17 14.11
C ILE A 49 -17.47 -9.26 14.16
N SER A 50 -18.64 -9.80 14.54
CA SER A 50 -19.89 -9.03 14.60
C SER A 50 -19.80 -7.85 15.57
N TYR A 51 -19.18 -8.08 16.74
CA TYR A 51 -18.91 -7.03 17.73
C TYR A 51 -18.00 -5.94 17.16
N MET A 52 -16.85 -6.31 16.58
CA MET A 52 -15.88 -5.36 16.05
C MET A 52 -16.45 -4.55 14.87
N HIS A 53 -17.28 -5.15 14.04
CA HIS A 53 -18.02 -4.45 12.99
C HIS A 53 -19.00 -3.42 13.56
N SER A 54 -19.80 -3.82 14.53
CA SER A 54 -20.78 -2.93 15.17
C SER A 54 -20.08 -1.76 15.87
N TYR A 55 -18.99 -2.05 16.58
CA TYR A 55 -18.13 -1.05 17.21
C TYR A 55 -17.52 -0.08 16.20
N ALA A 56 -16.98 -0.59 15.08
CA ALA A 56 -16.44 0.26 14.01
C ALA A 56 -17.49 1.18 13.40
N ILE A 57 -18.69 0.66 13.10
CA ILE A 57 -19.80 1.46 12.53
C ILE A 57 -20.24 2.55 13.51
N ALA A 58 -20.36 2.23 14.80
CA ALA A 58 -20.71 3.20 15.83
C ALA A 58 -19.68 4.33 15.92
N ASN A 59 -18.39 3.99 15.88
CA ASN A 59 -17.30 4.98 15.90
C ASN A 59 -17.26 5.83 14.64
N ILE A 60 -17.43 5.24 13.45
CA ILE A 60 -17.51 5.99 12.19
C ILE A 60 -18.60 7.05 12.29
N LYS A 61 -19.83 6.68 12.71
CA LYS A 61 -20.94 7.62 12.85
C LYS A 61 -20.58 8.82 13.74
N LYS A 62 -19.85 8.62 14.85
CA LYS A 62 -19.36 9.71 15.71
C LYS A 62 -18.33 10.59 15.00
N ILE A 63 -17.38 9.96 14.29
CA ILE A 63 -16.28 10.63 13.59
C ILE A 63 -16.78 11.54 12.47
N LEU A 64 -17.86 11.17 11.78
CA LEU A 64 -18.42 11.94 10.65
C LEU A 64 -18.78 13.39 11.01
N PHE A 65 -19.09 13.67 12.27
CA PHE A 65 -19.48 15.00 12.74
C PHE A 65 -18.33 15.79 13.40
N ARG A 66 -17.12 15.21 13.51
CA ARG A 66 -15.98 15.83 14.17
C ARG A 66 -14.79 15.95 13.21
N VAL A 67 -14.64 17.13 12.61
CA VAL A 67 -13.53 17.42 11.70
C VAL A 67 -12.24 17.58 12.51
N SER A 68 -11.31 16.63 12.35
CA SER A 68 -9.98 16.66 12.96
C SER A 68 -9.00 15.81 12.14
N LEU A 69 -7.69 16.01 12.34
CA LEU A 69 -6.67 15.21 11.65
C LEU A 69 -6.80 13.71 12.02
N SER A 70 -7.01 13.41 13.29
CA SER A 70 -7.20 12.05 13.80
C SER A 70 -8.49 11.41 13.32
N SER A 71 -9.55 12.19 13.14
CA SER A 71 -10.79 11.74 12.50
C SER A 71 -10.55 11.35 11.03
N ALA A 72 -9.76 12.13 10.30
CA ALA A 72 -9.40 11.81 8.91
C ALA A 72 -8.51 10.55 8.84
N GLN A 73 -7.50 10.43 9.71
CA GLN A 73 -6.68 9.23 9.84
C GLN A 73 -7.54 7.99 10.11
N ALA A 74 -8.45 8.08 11.07
CA ALA A 74 -9.37 6.99 11.41
C ALA A 74 -10.25 6.58 10.23
N LEU A 75 -10.84 7.53 9.49
CA LEU A 75 -11.65 7.23 8.31
C LEU A 75 -10.83 6.55 7.19
N SER A 76 -9.58 6.95 7.00
CA SER A 76 -8.68 6.29 6.04
C SER A 76 -8.36 4.85 6.46
N ILE A 77 -8.05 4.62 7.74
CA ILE A 77 -7.83 3.27 8.30
C ILE A 77 -9.07 2.40 8.13
N TYR A 78 -10.25 2.89 8.53
CA TYR A 78 -11.50 2.17 8.36
C TYR A 78 -11.79 1.85 6.89
N SER A 79 -11.58 2.81 6.00
CA SER A 79 -11.76 2.63 4.56
C SER A 79 -10.99 1.42 4.06
N PHE A 80 -9.69 1.35 4.37
CA PHE A 80 -8.85 0.25 3.91
C PHE A 80 -9.14 -1.06 4.65
N ALA A 81 -9.41 -1.04 5.95
CA ALA A 81 -9.79 -2.23 6.70
C ALA A 81 -11.08 -2.87 6.16
N PHE A 82 -12.11 -2.07 5.84
CA PHE A 82 -13.33 -2.58 5.21
C PHE A 82 -13.11 -3.08 3.79
N TYR A 83 -12.16 -2.50 3.04
CA TYR A 83 -11.78 -3.02 1.73
C TYR A 83 -11.17 -4.42 1.85
N LEU A 84 -10.21 -4.60 2.76
CA LEU A 84 -9.57 -5.91 3.01
C LEU A 84 -10.58 -6.96 3.47
N ASN A 85 -11.60 -6.55 4.25
CA ASN A 85 -12.66 -7.44 4.69
C ASN A 85 -13.82 -7.60 3.68
N GLY A 86 -13.63 -7.22 2.40
CA GLY A 86 -14.62 -7.41 1.34
C GLY A 86 -15.84 -6.47 1.40
N ASN A 87 -15.95 -5.56 2.38
CA ASN A 87 -17.05 -4.60 2.47
C ASN A 87 -16.75 -3.31 1.68
N SER A 88 -16.75 -3.45 0.36
CA SER A 88 -16.45 -2.34 -0.57
C SER A 88 -17.41 -1.15 -0.45
N LYS A 89 -18.68 -1.39 -0.05
CA LYS A 89 -19.66 -0.32 0.16
C LYS A 89 -19.25 0.60 1.31
N LEU A 90 -18.98 0.03 2.49
CA LEU A 90 -18.60 0.82 3.66
C LEU A 90 -17.20 1.42 3.49
N SER A 91 -16.28 0.69 2.87
CA SER A 91 -14.97 1.22 2.47
C SER A 91 -15.10 2.53 1.69
N ARG A 92 -15.92 2.55 0.62
CA ARG A 92 -16.16 3.75 -0.20
C ARG A 92 -16.81 4.89 0.58
N VAL A 93 -17.74 4.60 1.49
CA VAL A 93 -18.34 5.62 2.36
C VAL A 93 -17.27 6.28 3.22
N CYS A 94 -16.44 5.50 3.89
CA CYS A 94 -15.33 6.01 4.70
C CYS A 94 -14.35 6.83 3.87
N LEU A 95 -13.98 6.36 2.67
CA LEU A 95 -13.08 7.07 1.77
C LEU A 95 -13.64 8.42 1.30
N SER A 96 -14.93 8.48 0.97
CA SER A 96 -15.60 9.71 0.56
C SER A 96 -15.59 10.74 1.69
N HIS A 97 -15.90 10.33 2.92
CA HIS A 97 -15.84 11.20 4.08
C HIS A 97 -14.41 11.60 4.46
N PHE A 98 -13.44 10.69 4.31
CA PHE A 98 -12.02 11.01 4.44
C PHE A 98 -11.65 12.15 3.50
N ALA A 99 -11.95 12.04 2.20
CA ALA A 99 -11.64 13.10 1.23
C ALA A 99 -12.30 14.44 1.58
N ARG A 100 -13.59 14.45 1.90
CA ARG A 100 -14.30 15.66 2.36
C ARG A 100 -13.64 16.29 3.58
N MET A 101 -13.23 15.48 4.55
CA MET A 101 -12.58 15.97 5.77
C MET A 101 -11.19 16.55 5.49
N ASN A 102 -10.39 15.94 4.61
CA ASN A 102 -9.10 16.49 4.17
C ASN A 102 -9.26 17.87 3.51
N HIS A 103 -10.31 18.04 2.68
CA HIS A 103 -10.63 19.33 2.07
C HIS A 103 -10.97 20.39 3.12
N ILE A 104 -11.86 20.07 4.07
CA ILE A 104 -12.24 21.00 5.13
C ILE A 104 -11.04 21.39 6.00
N LEU A 105 -10.14 20.44 6.27
CA LEU A 105 -8.90 20.70 7.02
C LEU A 105 -7.85 21.49 6.22
N GLY A 106 -8.08 21.72 4.93
CA GLY A 106 -7.16 22.38 4.01
C GLY A 106 -5.82 21.66 3.94
N LEU A 107 -5.79 20.33 3.90
CA LEU A 107 -4.53 19.57 3.89
C LEU A 107 -3.71 19.76 2.60
N THR A 108 -4.34 20.26 1.54
CA THR A 108 -3.69 20.65 0.29
C THR A 108 -2.88 21.95 0.42
N VAL A 109 -3.15 22.76 1.45
CA VAL A 109 -2.44 24.03 1.67
C VAL A 109 -1.15 23.77 2.46
N ASN A 110 -0.02 24.14 1.89
CA ASN A 110 1.29 24.04 2.54
C ASN A 110 1.44 25.11 3.64
N ARG A 111 1.30 24.70 4.89
CA ARG A 111 1.42 25.59 6.07
C ARG A 111 2.81 25.45 6.71
N LYS A 112 3.76 26.25 6.25
CA LYS A 112 5.16 26.24 6.72
C LYS A 112 5.33 26.58 8.20
N ASN A 113 4.36 27.26 8.82
CA ASN A 113 4.41 27.70 10.21
C ASN A 113 3.96 26.62 11.23
N LEU A 114 3.57 25.43 10.77
CA LEU A 114 3.23 24.31 11.66
C LEU A 114 4.50 23.60 12.17
N PRO A 115 4.45 22.91 13.32
CA PRO A 115 5.48 21.97 13.72
C PRO A 115 5.80 20.94 12.62
N LEU A 116 7.06 20.49 12.53
CA LEU A 116 7.50 19.58 11.46
C LEU A 116 6.70 18.27 11.42
N LEU A 117 6.36 17.72 12.58
CA LEU A 117 5.54 16.50 12.71
C LEU A 117 4.12 16.73 12.17
N ASP A 118 3.50 17.86 12.49
CA ASP A 118 2.19 18.23 11.95
C ASP A 118 2.25 18.41 10.43
N GLN A 119 3.29 19.06 9.91
CA GLN A 119 3.50 19.18 8.47
C GLN A 119 3.61 17.80 7.81
N TYR A 120 4.38 16.89 8.40
CA TYR A 120 4.54 15.52 7.90
C TYR A 120 3.21 14.75 7.89
N ASN A 121 2.49 14.72 9.01
CA ASN A 121 1.20 14.05 9.13
C ASN A 121 0.18 14.59 8.10
N ARG A 122 0.14 15.91 7.89
CA ARG A 122 -0.72 16.53 6.87
C ARG A 122 -0.32 16.12 5.46
N LYS A 123 0.98 16.12 5.15
CA LYS A 123 1.51 15.74 3.82
C LYS A 123 1.20 14.29 3.49
N ILE A 124 1.40 13.36 4.45
CA ILE A 124 1.07 11.95 4.26
C ILE A 124 -0.41 11.76 3.97
N LEU A 125 -1.31 12.33 4.78
CA LEU A 125 -2.74 12.18 4.56
C LEU A 125 -3.20 12.77 3.25
N CYS A 126 -2.66 13.93 2.87
CA CYS A 126 -2.91 14.55 1.57
C CYS A 126 -2.46 13.62 0.43
N ASN A 127 -1.28 13.01 0.53
CA ASN A 127 -0.79 12.05 -0.46
C ASN A 127 -1.70 10.82 -0.57
N TYR A 128 -2.13 10.24 0.56
CA TYR A 128 -3.07 9.13 0.58
C TYR A 128 -4.43 9.51 -0.03
N MET A 129 -4.97 10.69 0.31
CA MET A 129 -6.20 11.18 -0.31
C MET A 129 -6.03 11.26 -1.83
N ARG A 130 -4.96 11.87 -2.33
CA ARG A 130 -4.71 12.00 -3.78
C ARG A 130 -4.67 10.64 -4.48
N LEU A 131 -3.96 9.68 -3.91
CA LEU A 131 -3.76 8.36 -4.51
C LEU A 131 -5.04 7.52 -4.49
N TYR A 132 -5.71 7.42 -3.36
CA TYR A 132 -6.82 6.48 -3.20
C TYR A 132 -8.18 7.06 -3.57
N TYR A 133 -8.36 8.39 -3.47
CA TYR A 133 -9.59 9.02 -3.94
C TYR A 133 -9.72 8.88 -5.47
N GLY A 134 -8.61 9.06 -6.20
CA GLY A 134 -8.58 8.89 -7.66
C GLY A 134 -8.94 7.47 -8.10
N TRP A 135 -8.56 6.44 -7.33
CA TRP A 135 -8.88 5.04 -7.61
C TRP A 135 -10.38 4.74 -7.55
N THR A 136 -11.15 5.53 -6.80
CA THR A 136 -12.59 5.30 -6.57
C THR A 136 -13.53 6.13 -7.45
N LYS A 137 -13.00 6.92 -8.39
CA LYS A 137 -13.82 7.63 -9.36
C LYS A 137 -14.49 6.62 -10.32
N LEU A 138 -15.68 6.17 -9.94
CA LEU A 138 -16.67 5.49 -10.79
C LEU A 138 -17.31 6.49 -11.77
N GLY A 139 -16.47 7.19 -12.55
CA GLY A 139 -16.87 8.28 -13.43
C GLY A 139 -16.31 9.64 -13.00
N PRO A 140 -16.26 10.63 -13.92
CA PRO A 140 -15.72 11.95 -13.66
C PRO A 140 -16.53 12.65 -12.56
N SER A 141 -15.93 12.81 -11.38
CA SER A 141 -16.43 13.76 -10.36
C SER A 141 -16.38 15.17 -10.95
N SER A 142 -17.52 15.87 -10.95
CA SER A 142 -17.63 17.29 -11.33
C SER A 142 -16.87 18.23 -10.40
N TYR A 143 -16.45 17.75 -9.23
CA TYR A 143 -15.54 18.47 -8.35
C TYR A 143 -14.10 18.11 -8.77
N GLU A 144 -13.50 18.98 -9.59
CA GLU A 144 -12.06 19.01 -9.78
C GLU A 144 -11.41 19.42 -8.45
N VAL A 145 -10.75 18.46 -7.82
CA VAL A 145 -9.83 18.75 -6.74
C VAL A 145 -8.59 19.36 -7.39
N THR A 146 -8.55 20.69 -7.48
CA THR A 146 -7.34 21.43 -7.83
C THR A 146 -6.34 21.29 -6.68
N CYS A 147 -5.63 20.17 -6.64
CA CYS A 147 -4.38 20.07 -5.90
C CYS A 147 -3.29 20.73 -6.75
N GLU A 148 -2.45 21.56 -6.15
CA GLU A 148 -1.18 21.95 -6.75
C GLU A 148 -0.46 20.65 -7.17
N VAL A 149 -0.35 20.42 -8.47
CA VAL A 149 0.08 19.16 -9.07
C VAL A 149 1.60 19.08 -8.94
N GLU A 150 2.10 18.90 -7.74
CA GLU A 150 3.45 18.36 -7.57
C GLU A 150 3.42 16.85 -7.75
N GLU A 151 4.50 16.32 -8.33
CA GLU A 151 4.79 14.90 -8.54
C GLU A 151 4.37 14.06 -7.32
N THR A 152 4.04 12.78 -7.53
CA THR A 152 3.73 11.85 -6.42
C THR A 152 4.77 12.02 -5.33
N GLY A 153 4.36 12.44 -4.13
CA GLY A 153 5.26 12.87 -3.05
C GLY A 153 5.93 11.68 -2.38
N LEU A 154 6.66 10.86 -3.13
CA LEU A 154 7.40 9.71 -2.61
C LEU A 154 8.48 10.16 -1.61
N ASP A 155 8.99 11.38 -1.78
CA ASP A 155 9.96 11.99 -0.86
C ASP A 155 9.33 12.46 0.46
N ILE A 156 8.01 12.39 0.60
CA ILE A 156 7.33 12.65 1.88
C ILE A 156 7.73 11.59 2.91
N TYR A 157 8.02 10.36 2.49
CA TYR A 157 8.33 9.26 3.39
C TYR A 157 9.81 9.31 3.83
N ASP A 158 10.01 9.67 5.09
CA ASP A 158 11.30 9.72 5.79
C ASP A 158 11.24 8.83 7.04
N PRO A 159 12.19 7.88 7.22
CA PRO A 159 12.22 6.97 8.37
C PRO A 159 12.23 7.69 9.71
N LYS A 160 12.76 8.92 9.80
CA LYS A 160 12.83 9.61 11.09
C LYS A 160 11.48 9.84 11.76
N TYR A 161 10.41 9.91 10.96
CA TYR A 161 9.04 10.06 11.45
C TYR A 161 8.35 8.73 11.71
N GLN A 162 8.99 7.62 11.39
CA GLN A 162 8.48 6.26 11.58
C GLN A 162 9.22 5.49 12.67
N TYR A 163 10.20 6.12 13.33
CA TYR A 163 10.74 5.60 14.58
C TYR A 163 9.64 5.49 15.63
N LEU A 164 9.66 4.40 16.37
CA LEU A 164 8.65 4.12 17.38
C LEU A 164 8.84 5.02 18.60
N ASN A 165 7.78 5.70 19.00
CA ASN A 165 7.72 6.28 20.33
C ASN A 165 7.91 5.18 21.40
N PRO A 166 8.77 5.39 22.42
CA PRO A 166 8.97 4.39 23.48
C PRO A 166 7.69 3.95 24.20
N SER A 167 6.67 4.80 24.23
CA SER A 167 5.34 4.46 24.80
C SER A 167 4.62 3.32 24.07
N LEU A 168 4.97 3.05 22.80
CA LEU A 168 4.36 1.96 22.02
C LEU A 168 4.84 0.58 22.44
N ASN A 169 6.06 0.49 23.00
CA ASN A 169 6.66 -0.76 23.47
C ASN A 169 6.52 -1.95 22.50
N LEU A 170 6.64 -1.72 21.19
CA LEU A 170 6.51 -2.79 20.18
C LEU A 170 7.79 -3.62 20.02
N TYR A 171 8.95 -2.98 20.15
CA TYR A 171 10.25 -3.64 20.07
C TYR A 171 11.08 -3.25 21.29
N ASN A 172 11.77 -4.24 21.86
CA ASN A 172 12.66 -4.04 22.99
C ASN A 172 14.09 -3.61 22.55
N ASN A 173 14.35 -3.54 21.23
CA ASN A 173 15.65 -3.20 20.68
C ASN A 173 15.52 -2.03 19.69
N GLU A 174 16.39 -1.02 19.83
CA GLU A 174 16.51 0.14 18.95
C GLU A 174 16.77 -0.25 17.48
N TYR A 175 17.53 -1.32 17.24
CA TYR A 175 17.78 -1.82 15.89
C TYR A 175 16.48 -2.29 15.22
N LEU A 176 15.65 -3.09 15.90
CA LEU A 176 14.38 -3.56 15.34
C LEU A 176 13.42 -2.39 15.07
N SER A 177 13.41 -1.38 15.96
CA SER A 177 12.69 -0.12 15.73
C SER A 177 13.18 0.60 14.48
N THR A 178 14.49 0.68 14.28
CA THR A 178 15.12 1.28 13.09
C THR A 178 14.79 0.51 11.82
N LEU A 179 14.96 -0.81 11.85
CA LEU A 179 14.68 -1.71 10.73
C LEU A 179 13.20 -1.61 10.31
N TYR A 180 12.28 -1.65 11.28
CA TYR A 180 10.85 -1.49 11.04
C TYR A 180 10.50 -0.13 10.43
N SER A 181 11.08 0.96 10.96
CA SER A 181 10.88 2.32 10.45
C SER A 181 11.33 2.47 8.99
N VAL A 182 12.53 1.97 8.69
CA VAL A 182 13.08 1.97 7.33
C VAL A 182 12.22 1.11 6.41
N PHE A 183 11.86 -0.09 6.83
CA PHE A 183 10.98 -0.99 6.08
C PHE A 183 9.64 -0.34 5.73
N CYS A 184 8.91 0.21 6.71
CA CYS A 184 7.62 0.87 6.48
C CYS A 184 7.75 2.00 5.47
N THR A 185 8.81 2.80 5.59
CA THR A 185 9.09 3.91 4.66
C THR A 185 9.31 3.41 3.24
N GLN A 186 10.17 2.40 3.06
CA GLN A 186 10.47 1.86 1.73
C GLN A 186 9.26 1.17 1.10
N LEU A 187 8.51 0.41 1.91
CA LEU A 187 7.28 -0.25 1.46
C LEU A 187 6.21 0.76 1.05
N ALA A 188 6.02 1.83 1.83
CA ALA A 188 5.11 2.91 1.50
C ALA A 188 5.48 3.59 0.18
N LYS A 189 6.78 3.85 -0.08
CA LYS A 189 7.22 4.42 -1.36
C LYS A 189 6.85 3.53 -2.54
N LEU A 190 7.14 2.23 -2.46
CA LEU A 190 6.82 1.25 -3.52
C LEU A 190 5.31 1.13 -3.76
N THR A 191 4.53 0.92 -2.71
CA THR A 191 3.07 0.73 -2.80
C THR A 191 2.35 1.98 -3.30
N ASN A 192 2.78 3.16 -2.89
CA ASN A 192 2.21 4.42 -3.38
C ASN A 192 2.62 4.72 -4.82
N PHE A 193 3.85 4.38 -5.22
CA PHE A 193 4.26 4.50 -6.61
C PHE A 193 3.47 3.55 -7.52
N HIS A 194 3.24 2.31 -7.09
CA HIS A 194 2.35 1.38 -7.78
C HIS A 194 0.93 1.95 -7.91
N THR A 195 0.39 2.50 -6.82
CA THR A 195 -0.94 3.13 -6.82
C THR A 195 -1.01 4.30 -7.83
N ALA A 196 0.04 5.12 -7.89
CA ALA A 196 0.13 6.23 -8.82
C ALA A 196 0.23 5.81 -10.29
N ILE A 197 0.97 4.74 -10.59
CA ILE A 197 1.06 4.21 -11.95
C ILE A 197 -0.30 3.69 -12.42
N ASN A 198 -1.01 2.96 -11.57
CA ASN A 198 -2.37 2.48 -11.91
C ASN A 198 -3.32 3.66 -12.18
N LEU A 199 -3.25 4.74 -11.39
CA LEU A 199 -4.01 5.96 -11.68
C LEU A 199 -3.69 6.56 -13.04
N LYS A 200 -2.41 6.66 -13.40
CA LYS A 200 -2.01 7.17 -14.70
C LYS A 200 -2.58 6.29 -15.81
N PHE A 201 -2.46 4.97 -15.69
CA PHE A 201 -2.96 4.04 -16.71
C PHE A 201 -4.48 4.06 -16.88
N CYS A 202 -5.23 4.36 -15.81
CA CYS A 202 -6.69 4.50 -15.90
C CYS A 202 -7.14 5.86 -16.47
N ASN A 203 -6.38 6.93 -16.27
CA ASN A 203 -6.83 8.29 -16.58
C ASN A 203 -6.20 8.89 -17.85
N TYR A 204 -5.02 8.44 -18.26
CA TYR A 204 -4.28 9.05 -19.37
C TYR A 204 -4.66 8.42 -20.70
N GLU A 205 -4.62 9.23 -21.76
CA GLU A 205 -4.73 8.74 -23.13
C GLU A 205 -3.54 7.82 -23.48
N SER A 206 -3.78 6.79 -24.29
CA SER A 206 -2.77 5.79 -24.66
C SER A 206 -1.47 6.38 -25.19
N LYS A 207 -1.54 7.47 -25.98
CA LYS A 207 -0.36 8.16 -26.54
C LYS A 207 0.51 8.82 -25.47
N MET A 208 -0.08 9.30 -24.37
CA MET A 208 0.68 9.88 -23.27
C MET A 208 1.36 8.79 -22.46
N ILE A 209 0.67 7.67 -22.23
CA ILE A 209 1.22 6.50 -21.54
C ILE A 209 2.42 5.94 -22.32
N GLU A 210 2.30 5.78 -23.63
CA GLU A 210 3.37 5.26 -24.50
C GLU A 210 4.68 6.04 -24.37
N LYS A 211 4.61 7.37 -24.23
CA LYS A 211 5.80 8.23 -24.06
C LYS A 211 6.45 8.10 -22.68
N GLU A 212 5.69 7.76 -21.64
CA GLU A 212 6.18 7.72 -20.26
C GLU A 212 6.53 6.30 -19.78
N ILE A 213 5.96 5.25 -20.37
CA ILE A 213 5.94 3.90 -19.79
C ILE A 213 7.32 3.30 -19.53
N GLU A 214 8.30 3.56 -20.40
CA GLU A 214 9.67 3.12 -20.20
C GLU A 214 10.32 3.83 -19.00
N SER A 215 10.12 5.15 -18.89
CA SER A 215 10.62 5.95 -17.76
C SER A 215 10.00 5.49 -16.43
N LEU A 216 8.72 5.06 -16.44
CA LEU A 216 8.04 4.50 -15.28
C LEU A 216 8.69 3.17 -14.85
N GLY A 217 9.04 2.30 -15.81
CA GLY A 217 9.76 1.05 -15.54
C GLY A 217 11.15 1.28 -14.93
N ILE A 218 11.91 2.24 -15.47
CA ILE A 218 13.22 2.63 -14.93
C ILE A 218 13.07 3.17 -13.49
N LYS A 219 12.08 4.03 -13.26
CA LYS A 219 11.79 4.61 -11.93
C LYS A 219 11.37 3.53 -10.93
N ALA A 220 10.53 2.57 -11.33
CA ALA A 220 10.13 1.43 -10.51
C ALA A 220 11.33 0.61 -10.05
N LYS A 221 12.20 0.22 -10.99
CA LYS A 221 13.43 -0.52 -10.70
C LYS A 221 14.35 0.25 -9.77
N LYS A 222 14.53 1.56 -9.99
CA LYS A 222 15.37 2.41 -9.13
C LYS A 222 14.85 2.45 -7.69
N ILE A 223 13.54 2.65 -7.50
CA ILE A 223 12.93 2.68 -6.15
C ILE A 223 13.14 1.34 -5.45
N TYR A 224 12.87 0.22 -6.12
CA TYR A 224 13.06 -1.11 -5.55
C TYR A 224 14.52 -1.40 -5.19
N MET A 225 15.47 -1.11 -6.10
CA MET A 225 16.90 -1.34 -5.83
C MET A 225 17.40 -0.48 -4.66
N ASN A 226 16.97 0.78 -4.57
CA ASN A 226 17.31 1.63 -3.43
C ASN A 226 16.75 1.07 -2.12
N ALA A 227 15.50 0.62 -2.11
CA ALA A 227 14.88 -0.02 -0.95
C ALA A 227 15.62 -1.28 -0.52
N LYS A 228 15.95 -2.15 -1.49
CA LYS A 228 16.69 -3.38 -1.30
C LYS A 228 18.08 -3.12 -0.69
N VAL A 229 18.88 -2.27 -1.32
CA VAL A 229 20.24 -1.94 -0.83
C VAL A 229 20.20 -1.31 0.57
N THR A 230 19.20 -0.46 0.84
CA THR A 230 19.04 0.13 2.18
C THR A 230 18.80 -0.95 3.24
N LEU A 231 17.89 -1.89 2.99
CA LEU A 231 17.61 -2.99 3.92
C LEU A 231 18.80 -3.95 4.04
N GLU A 232 19.45 -4.33 2.93
CA GLU A 232 20.66 -5.17 2.95
C GLU A 232 21.77 -4.53 3.78
N SER A 233 21.99 -3.22 3.65
CA SER A 233 22.99 -2.51 4.45
C SER A 233 22.70 -2.54 5.96
N LEU A 234 21.43 -2.56 6.36
CA LEU A 234 21.05 -2.74 7.76
C LEU A 234 21.32 -4.17 8.23
N SER A 235 21.08 -5.17 7.37
CA SER A 235 21.38 -6.58 7.67
C SER A 235 22.88 -6.80 7.90
N ASP A 236 23.73 -6.10 7.16
CA ASP A 236 25.18 -6.22 7.30
C ASP A 236 25.70 -5.57 8.59
N LEU A 237 25.02 -4.52 9.07
CA LEU A 237 25.37 -3.83 10.32
C LEU A 237 25.05 -4.66 11.57
N VAL A 238 23.96 -5.43 11.57
CA VAL A 238 23.58 -6.28 12.70
C VAL A 238 23.12 -7.67 12.21
N PRO A 239 24.08 -8.61 12.04
CA PRO A 239 23.81 -9.93 11.48
C PRO A 239 22.79 -10.77 12.25
N GLU A 240 22.60 -10.50 13.55
CA GLU A 240 21.61 -11.19 14.41
C GLU A 240 20.18 -11.05 13.89
N TYR A 241 19.88 -9.98 13.15
CA TYR A 241 18.54 -9.69 12.61
C TYR A 241 18.44 -9.91 11.09
N LYS A 242 19.33 -10.75 10.55
CA LYS A 242 19.34 -11.11 9.12
C LYS A 242 18.04 -11.81 8.71
N TYR A 243 17.44 -12.59 9.61
CA TYR A 243 16.17 -13.26 9.35
C TYR A 243 15.02 -12.26 9.18
N GLU A 244 14.82 -11.33 10.12
CA GLU A 244 13.81 -10.29 10.05
C GLU A 244 14.01 -9.40 8.82
N THR A 245 15.26 -9.06 8.51
CA THR A 245 15.58 -8.27 7.32
C THR A 245 15.24 -9.03 6.04
N SER A 246 15.46 -10.36 5.99
CA SER A 246 15.09 -11.17 4.84
C SER A 246 13.58 -11.21 4.59
N ILE A 247 12.77 -11.26 5.65
CA ILE A 247 11.30 -11.17 5.55
C ILE A 247 10.91 -9.81 4.94
N TYR A 248 11.51 -8.71 5.40
CA TYR A 248 11.23 -7.38 4.86
C TYR A 248 11.68 -7.22 3.41
N LEU A 249 12.80 -7.83 3.02
CA LEU A 249 13.26 -7.88 1.62
C LEU A 249 12.25 -8.59 0.71
N GLU A 250 11.66 -9.70 1.17
CA GLU A 250 10.60 -10.41 0.47
C GLU A 250 9.31 -9.56 0.39
N MET A 251 8.93 -8.90 1.49
CA MET A 251 7.77 -8.00 1.54
C MET A 251 7.85 -6.81 0.58
N ILE A 252 9.03 -6.22 0.37
CA ILE A 252 9.19 -5.15 -0.63
C ILE A 252 9.27 -5.69 -2.07
N LYS A 253 9.69 -6.95 -2.26
CA LYS A 253 9.75 -7.59 -3.59
C LYS A 253 8.34 -7.77 -4.17
N GLY A 254 7.35 -8.09 -3.34
CA GLY A 254 5.95 -8.27 -3.75
C GLY A 254 5.38 -7.11 -4.57
N PRO A 255 5.29 -5.88 -4.00
CA PRO A 255 4.82 -4.70 -4.73
C PRO A 255 5.60 -4.39 -6.00
N TYR A 256 6.91 -4.65 -6.01
CA TYR A 256 7.75 -4.44 -7.18
C TYR A 256 7.40 -5.42 -8.32
N ILE A 257 7.18 -6.70 -8.01
CA ILE A 257 6.70 -7.68 -9.00
C ILE A 257 5.34 -7.26 -9.56
N LEU A 258 4.39 -6.91 -8.70
CA LEU A 258 3.06 -6.47 -9.13
C LEU A 258 3.13 -5.20 -10.01
N LEU A 259 4.02 -4.27 -9.67
CA LEU A 259 4.29 -3.07 -10.45
C LEU A 259 4.86 -3.40 -11.83
N ASN A 260 5.85 -4.29 -11.91
CA ASN A 260 6.43 -4.74 -13.17
C ASN A 260 5.41 -5.46 -14.05
N LEU A 261 4.56 -6.31 -13.47
CA LEU A 261 3.47 -6.95 -14.19
C LEU A 261 2.53 -5.90 -14.80
N CYS A 262 2.11 -4.90 -14.01
CA CYS A 262 1.25 -3.83 -14.51
C CYS A 262 1.89 -3.06 -15.68
N ILE A 263 3.15 -2.65 -15.55
CA ILE A 263 3.88 -1.91 -16.59
C ILE A 263 4.03 -2.78 -17.86
N ASN A 264 4.51 -4.01 -17.73
CA ASN A 264 4.73 -4.88 -18.89
C ASN A 264 3.42 -5.26 -19.59
N SER A 265 2.35 -5.51 -18.84
CA SER A 265 1.02 -5.77 -19.41
C SER A 265 0.50 -4.56 -20.18
N LYS A 266 0.74 -3.34 -19.69
CA LYS A 266 0.37 -2.13 -20.43
C LYS A 266 1.22 -1.89 -21.68
N ILE A 267 2.53 -2.19 -21.64
CA ILE A 267 3.39 -2.18 -22.84
C ILE A 267 2.86 -3.18 -23.87
N LEU A 268 2.49 -4.38 -23.42
CA LEU A 268 2.00 -5.44 -24.30
C LEU A 268 0.68 -5.01 -24.98
N GLU A 269 -0.25 -4.44 -24.21
CA GLU A 269 -1.50 -3.86 -24.72
C GLU A 269 -1.24 -2.79 -25.80
N LEU A 270 -0.36 -1.82 -25.51
CA LEU A 270 0.00 -0.75 -26.47
C LEU A 270 0.66 -1.29 -27.74
N SER A 271 1.41 -2.39 -27.63
CA SER A 271 2.02 -3.06 -28.78
C SER A 271 1.05 -3.97 -29.57
N ASN A 272 -0.25 -3.95 -29.26
CA ASN A 272 -1.25 -4.88 -29.79
C ASN A 272 -0.84 -6.34 -29.64
N TYR A 273 -0.22 -6.69 -28.50
CA TYR A 273 0.21 -8.05 -28.16
C TYR A 273 1.28 -8.65 -29.10
N ARG A 274 2.03 -7.81 -29.82
CA ARG A 274 3.07 -8.28 -30.77
C ARG A 274 4.45 -8.43 -30.15
N ASN A 275 4.67 -7.88 -28.95
CA ASN A 275 5.97 -7.91 -28.30
C ASN A 275 6.19 -9.22 -27.51
N LEU A 276 6.78 -10.22 -28.15
CA LEU A 276 7.04 -11.54 -27.55
C LEU A 276 8.04 -11.50 -26.38
N ASP A 277 8.98 -10.55 -26.40
CA ASP A 277 9.92 -10.36 -25.28
C ASP A 277 9.14 -9.95 -24.02
N LYS A 278 8.12 -9.09 -24.18
CA LYS A 278 7.24 -8.70 -23.06
C LYS A 278 6.37 -9.84 -22.56
N VAL A 279 5.92 -10.74 -23.43
CA VAL A 279 5.23 -11.98 -23.00
C VAL A 279 6.16 -12.80 -22.10
N LYS A 280 7.43 -12.98 -22.51
CA LYS A 280 8.43 -13.69 -21.70
C LYS A 280 8.70 -12.99 -20.37
N ASP A 281 8.85 -11.66 -20.37
CA ASP A 281 9.03 -10.88 -19.14
C ASP A 281 7.87 -11.06 -18.17
N ILE A 282 6.62 -11.04 -18.68
CA ILE A 282 5.42 -11.25 -17.84
C ILE A 282 5.42 -12.66 -17.25
N ILE A 283 5.71 -13.70 -18.04
CA ILE A 283 5.80 -15.09 -17.53
C ILE A 283 6.83 -15.18 -16.41
N ASN A 284 8.03 -14.64 -16.61
CA ASN A 284 9.10 -14.69 -15.60
C ASN A 284 8.67 -13.97 -14.31
N ASN A 285 8.09 -12.77 -14.41
CA ASN A 285 7.59 -12.06 -13.23
C ASN A 285 6.41 -12.79 -12.56
N CYS A 286 5.57 -13.49 -13.33
CA CYS A 286 4.50 -14.33 -12.78
C CYS A 286 5.02 -15.57 -12.06
N ILE A 287 6.10 -16.20 -12.55
CA ILE A 287 6.79 -17.29 -11.86
C ILE A 287 7.37 -16.77 -10.53
N ASP A 288 8.15 -15.69 -10.59
CA ASP A 288 8.74 -15.06 -9.41
C ASP A 288 7.67 -14.64 -8.39
N GLY A 289 6.55 -14.11 -8.88
CA GLY A 289 5.42 -13.70 -8.05
C GLY A 289 4.70 -14.89 -7.42
N TRP A 290 4.43 -15.94 -8.19
CA TRP A 290 3.84 -17.17 -7.69
C TRP A 290 4.70 -17.78 -6.59
N GLU A 291 6.00 -17.99 -6.85
CA GLU A 291 6.94 -18.54 -5.86
C GLU A 291 7.02 -17.68 -4.59
N LEU A 292 7.01 -16.35 -4.74
CA LEU A 292 7.05 -15.43 -3.62
C LEU A 292 5.78 -15.54 -2.75
N PHE A 293 4.60 -15.49 -3.37
CA PHE A 293 3.34 -15.50 -2.64
C PHE A 293 2.97 -16.89 -2.12
N SER A 294 3.30 -17.97 -2.82
CA SER A 294 2.96 -19.34 -2.39
C SER A 294 3.83 -19.84 -1.23
N ASN A 295 5.07 -19.36 -1.11
CA ASN A 295 6.03 -19.88 -0.14
C ASN A 295 6.12 -19.04 1.13
N ASN A 296 5.48 -17.86 1.18
CA ASN A 296 5.61 -16.95 2.31
C ASN A 296 4.25 -16.57 2.89
N SER A 297 3.89 -17.25 3.99
CA SER A 297 2.64 -17.00 4.73
C SER A 297 2.53 -15.57 5.27
N SER A 298 3.64 -14.88 5.51
CA SER A 298 3.60 -13.47 5.95
C SER A 298 3.15 -12.52 4.82
N LEU A 299 3.31 -12.93 3.56
CA LEU A 299 2.81 -12.18 2.41
C LEU A 299 1.33 -12.46 2.14
N ASP A 300 0.81 -13.64 2.48
CA ASP A 300 -0.62 -13.92 2.34
C ASP A 300 -1.47 -12.91 3.13
N GLU A 301 -0.99 -12.48 4.29
CA GLU A 301 -1.69 -11.51 5.12
C GLU A 301 -1.65 -10.09 4.53
N LEU A 302 -0.54 -9.69 3.91
CA LEU A 302 -0.35 -8.35 3.33
C LEU A 302 -0.90 -8.24 1.89
N TYR A 303 -0.82 -9.33 1.13
CA TYR A 303 -1.04 -9.43 -0.30
C TYR A 303 -1.87 -10.68 -0.64
N SER A 304 -2.96 -10.91 0.07
CA SER A 304 -3.90 -12.01 -0.24
C SER A 304 -4.38 -12.01 -1.70
N TRP A 305 -4.37 -10.85 -2.37
CA TRP A 305 -4.72 -10.70 -3.78
C TRP A 305 -3.57 -11.01 -4.76
N GLY A 306 -2.34 -11.15 -4.27
CA GLY A 306 -1.12 -11.35 -5.06
C GLY A 306 -1.22 -12.53 -6.03
N PRO A 307 -1.55 -13.76 -5.55
CA PRO A 307 -1.77 -14.91 -6.42
C PRO A 307 -2.84 -14.67 -7.51
N HIS A 308 -3.93 -13.98 -7.17
CA HIS A 308 -4.99 -13.66 -8.13
C HIS A 308 -4.52 -12.67 -9.22
N ILE A 309 -3.68 -11.70 -8.87
CA ILE A 309 -3.08 -10.78 -9.85
C ILE A 309 -2.11 -11.54 -10.78
N VAL A 310 -1.32 -12.47 -10.23
CA VAL A 310 -0.45 -13.35 -11.04
C VAL A 310 -1.29 -14.17 -12.01
N ALA A 311 -2.34 -14.84 -11.53
CA ALA A 311 -3.25 -15.62 -12.36
C ALA A 311 -3.91 -14.78 -13.46
N PHE A 312 -4.37 -13.57 -13.13
CA PHE A 312 -4.98 -12.66 -14.10
C PHE A 312 -4.04 -12.33 -15.27
N ASN A 313 -2.78 -11.97 -14.97
CA ASN A 313 -1.80 -11.66 -16.01
C ASN A 313 -1.46 -12.89 -16.85
N LEU A 314 -1.32 -14.06 -16.23
CA LEU A 314 -1.08 -15.33 -16.93
C LEU A 314 -2.21 -15.68 -17.91
N ILE A 315 -3.47 -15.52 -17.48
CA ILE A 315 -4.64 -15.72 -18.34
C ILE A 315 -4.61 -14.76 -19.53
N GLN A 316 -4.31 -13.47 -19.27
CA GLN A 316 -4.26 -12.45 -20.31
C GLN A 316 -3.25 -12.77 -21.41
N ILE A 317 -2.07 -13.28 -21.05
CA ILE A 317 -1.00 -13.56 -22.02
C ILE A 317 -1.08 -14.96 -22.64
N TYR A 318 -1.88 -15.87 -22.06
CA TYR A 318 -1.95 -17.28 -22.47
C TYR A 318 -2.12 -17.51 -23.99
N PRO A 319 -2.96 -16.75 -24.73
CA PRO A 319 -3.10 -16.93 -26.18
C PRO A 319 -1.80 -16.73 -26.96
N TYR A 320 -0.90 -15.88 -26.44
CA TYR A 320 0.34 -15.46 -27.09
C TYR A 320 1.56 -16.30 -26.68
N CYS A 321 1.37 -17.23 -25.74
CA CYS A 321 2.42 -18.11 -25.26
C CYS A 321 2.76 -19.21 -26.28
N SER A 322 4.04 -19.59 -26.33
CA SER A 322 4.51 -20.80 -27.00
C SER A 322 3.97 -22.06 -26.32
N LYS A 323 4.10 -23.23 -26.97
CA LYS A 323 3.63 -24.51 -26.39
C LYS A 323 4.28 -24.82 -25.04
N SER A 324 5.59 -24.59 -24.89
CA SER A 324 6.30 -24.80 -23.62
C SER A 324 5.85 -23.82 -22.54
N GLN A 325 5.66 -22.55 -22.90
CA GLN A 325 5.16 -21.51 -21.99
C GLN A 325 3.73 -21.82 -21.51
N LYS A 326 2.85 -22.29 -22.39
CA LYS A 326 1.47 -22.68 -22.03
C LYS A 326 1.44 -23.77 -20.95
N ASN A 327 2.36 -24.72 -20.99
CA ASN A 327 2.45 -25.76 -19.96
C ASN A 327 2.79 -25.17 -18.58
N ILE A 328 3.74 -24.22 -18.53
CA ILE A 328 4.10 -23.51 -17.30
C ILE A 328 2.91 -22.69 -16.78
N VAL A 329 2.23 -21.95 -17.66
CA VAL A 329 1.05 -21.16 -17.31
C VAL A 329 -0.04 -22.07 -16.70
N ILE A 330 -0.36 -23.19 -17.35
CA ILE A 330 -1.37 -24.13 -16.84
C ILE A 330 -0.98 -24.70 -15.48
N PHE A 331 0.29 -25.04 -15.29
CA PHE A 331 0.80 -25.54 -14.01
C PHE A 331 0.54 -24.53 -12.88
N ILE A 332 0.97 -23.28 -13.05
CA ILE A 332 0.79 -22.23 -12.04
C ILE A 332 -0.70 -21.95 -11.78
N LEU A 333 -1.51 -21.82 -12.84
CA LEU A 333 -2.94 -21.54 -12.69
C LEU A 333 -3.67 -22.65 -11.91
N LYS A 334 -3.29 -23.92 -12.10
CA LYS A 334 -3.84 -25.05 -11.35
C LYS A 334 -3.40 -25.08 -9.89
N SER A 335 -2.34 -24.37 -9.50
CA SER A 335 -1.88 -24.29 -8.12
C SER A 335 -2.51 -23.12 -7.35
N ILE A 336 -3.11 -22.15 -8.05
CA ILE A 336 -3.78 -20.99 -7.46
C ILE A 336 -5.28 -21.26 -7.20
N ILE A 337 -5.90 -22.10 -8.03
CA ILE A 337 -7.30 -22.56 -7.91
C ILE A 337 -7.34 -23.78 -6.99
#